data_AF-A0A8T3ZAK5-F1
#
_entry.id   AF-A0A8T3ZAK5-F1
#
_cell.length_a   1.000
_cell.length_b   1.000
_cell.length_c   1.000
_cell.angle_alpha   90.00
_cell.angle_beta   90.00
_cell.angle_gamma   90.00
#
_symmetry.space_group_name_H-M   'P 1'
#
loop_
_entity.id
_entity.type
_entity.pdbx_description
1 polymer ?
#
loop_
_entity_poly.entity_id
_entity_poly.type
_entity_poly.pdbx_seq_one_letter_code
_entity_poly.pdbx_strand_id
1 'polypeptide(L)'
;MDSEGFVGAVEDRLVPIAPIIGYAIKKQLHDVGADRHSLTPEIALKFIDRMTDALDLFLGKQGAMDAKKMMLRELRRHAPEYAETLG
;
A
#
# COMPACT_ATOMS: atom_id res chain seq x y z
N MET A 1 -3.91 11.94 7.49
CA MET A 1 -3.59 10.50 7.35
C MET A 1 -2.51 10.11 8.33
N ASP A 2 -2.66 8.96 8.98
CA ASP A 2 -1.61 8.25 9.71
C ASP A 2 -0.78 7.39 8.72
N SER A 3 0.27 8.00 8.16
CA SER A 3 1.16 7.37 7.16
C SER A 3 1.87 6.14 7.74
N GLU A 4 2.42 6.28 8.93
CA GLU A 4 3.21 5.23 9.56
C GLU A 4 2.36 4.02 9.92
N GLY A 5 1.17 4.24 10.47
CA GLY A 5 0.22 3.17 10.76
C GLY A 5 -0.25 2.45 9.49
N PHE A 6 -0.51 3.20 8.41
CA PHE A 6 -0.86 2.60 7.13
C PHE A 6 0.27 1.71 6.58
N VAL A 7 1.50 2.22 6.48
CA VAL A 7 2.63 1.45 5.96
C VAL A 7 2.92 0.24 6.84
N GLY A 8 2.85 0.39 8.16
CA GLY A 8 2.98 -0.74 9.09
C GLY A 8 1.94 -1.82 8.84
N ALA A 9 0.67 -1.46 8.67
CA ALA A 9 -0.40 -2.42 8.38
C ALA A 9 -0.21 -3.15 7.03
N VAL A 10 0.37 -2.49 6.03
CA VAL A 10 0.74 -3.12 4.75
C VAL A 10 1.88 -4.10 4.93
N GLU A 11 2.95 -3.70 5.63
CA GLU A 11 4.11 -4.56 5.91
C GLU A 11 3.72 -5.81 6.69
N ASP A 12 3.00 -5.65 7.81
CA ASP A 12 2.60 -6.75 8.70
C ASP A 12 1.79 -7.82 7.96
N ARG A 13 1.05 -7.44 6.93
CA ARG A 13 0.21 -8.36 6.16
C ARG A 13 0.92 -8.97 4.96
N LEU A 14 1.77 -8.22 4.29
CA LEU A 14 2.35 -8.66 3.02
C LEU A 14 3.76 -9.24 3.17
N VAL A 15 4.59 -8.74 4.11
CA VAL A 15 5.95 -9.26 4.32
C VAL A 15 5.97 -10.74 4.71
N PRO A 16 5.04 -11.26 5.54
CA PRO A 16 5.00 -12.69 5.85
C PRO A 16 4.70 -13.59 4.64
N ILE A 17 4.11 -13.06 3.57
CA ILE A 17 3.82 -13.82 2.34
C ILE A 17 5.11 -14.12 1.59
N ALA A 18 5.96 -13.11 1.43
CA ALA A 18 7.27 -13.26 0.82
C ALA A 18 8.22 -12.14 1.31
N PRO A 19 9.43 -12.47 1.82
CA PRO A 19 10.38 -11.47 2.34
C PRO A 19 10.74 -10.37 1.33
N ILE A 20 10.72 -10.68 0.02
CA ILE A 20 11.00 -9.72 -1.05
C ILE A 20 10.01 -8.55 -1.07
N ILE A 21 8.81 -8.72 -0.51
CA ILE A 21 7.79 -7.69 -0.48
C ILE A 21 8.22 -6.50 0.40
N GLY A 22 9.02 -6.73 1.45
CA GLY A 22 9.57 -5.62 2.25
C GLY A 22 10.44 -4.68 1.42
N TYR A 23 11.20 -5.22 0.46
CA TYR A 23 11.95 -4.40 -0.50
C TYR A 23 11.02 -3.70 -1.50
N ALA A 24 9.99 -4.39 -1.99
CA ALA A 24 9.01 -3.81 -2.90
C ALA A 24 8.31 -2.59 -2.26
N ILE A 25 7.89 -2.68 -1.00
CA ILE A 25 7.26 -1.58 -0.26
C ILE A 25 8.19 -0.36 -0.22
N LYS A 26 9.45 -0.54 0.22
CA LYS A 26 10.43 0.55 0.28
C LYS A 26 10.66 1.20 -1.08
N LYS A 27 10.83 0.38 -2.13
CA LYS A 27 11.01 0.86 -3.50
C LYS A 27 9.80 1.65 -3.97
N GLN A 28 8.58 1.13 -3.80
CA GLN A 28 7.39 1.81 -4.29
C GLN A 28 7.09 3.11 -3.54
N LEU A 29 7.40 3.20 -2.24
CA LEU A 29 7.33 4.46 -1.49
C LEU A 29 8.27 5.50 -2.09
N HIS A 30 9.54 5.12 -2.30
CA HIS A 30 10.53 6.01 -2.91
C HIS A 30 10.11 6.45 -4.32
N ASP A 31 9.58 5.53 -5.14
CA ASP A 31 9.14 5.83 -6.51
C ASP A 31 7.97 6.81 -6.56
N VAL A 32 7.15 6.91 -5.52
CA VAL A 32 6.08 7.91 -5.42
C VAL A 32 6.51 9.19 -4.69
N GLY A 33 7.81 9.32 -4.37
CA GLY A 33 8.38 10.48 -3.70
C GLY A 33 8.01 10.59 -2.22
N ALA A 34 7.75 9.45 -1.57
CA ALA A 34 7.38 9.39 -0.16
C ALA A 34 8.28 8.42 0.63
N ASP A 35 8.17 8.52 1.94
CA ASP A 35 8.71 7.57 2.91
C ASP A 35 7.59 7.10 3.87
N ARG A 36 7.97 6.29 4.86
CA ARG A 36 7.04 5.72 5.85
C ARG A 36 6.21 6.77 6.59
N HIS A 37 6.72 7.97 6.76
CA HIS A 37 6.12 9.02 7.58
C HIS A 37 5.52 10.17 6.74
N SER A 38 5.66 10.16 5.41
CA SER A 38 5.31 11.30 4.55
C SER A 38 4.24 11.01 3.50
N LEU A 39 3.49 9.89 3.60
CA LEU A 39 2.37 9.65 2.69
C LEU A 39 1.21 10.60 2.96
N THR A 40 0.79 11.30 1.90
CA THR A 40 -0.55 11.85 1.79
C THR A 40 -1.50 10.81 1.19
N PRO A 41 -2.83 10.93 1.36
CA PRO A 41 -3.80 10.01 0.78
C PRO A 41 -3.68 9.84 -0.74
N GLU A 42 -3.40 10.93 -1.47
CA GLU A 42 -3.25 10.93 -2.93
C GLU A 42 -2.00 10.16 -3.36
N ILE A 43 -0.91 10.32 -2.61
CA ILE A 43 0.33 9.56 -2.84
C ILE A 43 0.16 8.10 -2.43
N ALA A 44 -0.61 7.81 -1.37
CA ALA A 44 -0.93 6.46 -0.95
C ALA A 44 -1.71 5.67 -2.00
N LEU A 45 -2.61 6.31 -2.74
CA LEU A 45 -3.29 5.69 -3.88
C LEU A 45 -2.30 5.27 -4.99
N LYS A 46 -1.38 6.17 -5.35
CA LYS A 46 -0.33 5.85 -6.34
C LYS A 46 0.56 4.72 -5.84
N PHE A 47 0.91 4.72 -4.56
CA PHE A 47 1.66 3.63 -3.92
C PHE A 47 0.90 2.30 -4.02
N ILE A 48 -0.41 2.29 -3.74
CA ILE A 48 -1.26 1.10 -3.83
C ILE A 48 -1.29 0.54 -5.26
N ASP A 49 -1.45 1.40 -6.26
CA ASP A 49 -1.47 0.98 -7.66
C ASP A 49 -0.13 0.34 -8.06
N ARG A 50 1.00 1.01 -7.75
CA ARG A 50 2.33 0.46 -8.05
C ARG A 50 2.64 -0.82 -7.28
N MET A 51 2.19 -0.92 -6.04
CA MET A 51 2.31 -2.15 -5.25
C MET A 51 1.47 -3.27 -5.86
N THR A 52 0.28 -2.97 -6.36
CA THR A 52 -0.56 -3.96 -7.05
C THR A 52 0.16 -4.52 -8.28
N ASP A 53 0.72 -3.64 -9.11
CA ASP A 53 1.49 -4.05 -10.29
C ASP A 53 2.71 -4.90 -9.91
N ALA A 54 3.43 -4.52 -8.85
CA ALA A 54 4.56 -5.29 -8.36
C ALA A 54 4.12 -6.68 -7.84
N LEU A 55 3.01 -6.75 -7.10
CA LEU A 55 2.50 -7.99 -6.53
C LEU A 55 1.92 -8.94 -7.58
N ASP A 56 1.44 -8.44 -8.72
CA ASP A 56 0.96 -9.29 -9.82
C ASP A 56 2.08 -10.23 -10.32
N LEU A 57 3.32 -9.73 -10.36
CA LEU A 57 4.49 -10.52 -10.75
C LEU A 57 4.82 -11.66 -9.76
N PHE A 58 4.43 -11.53 -8.49
CA PHE A 58 4.79 -12.49 -7.44
C PHE A 58 3.62 -13.40 -7.02
N LEU A 59 2.41 -12.86 -6.97
CA LEU A 59 1.21 -13.50 -6.43
C LEU A 59 0.16 -13.80 -7.52
N GLY A 60 0.39 -13.32 -8.74
CA GLY A 60 -0.57 -13.34 -9.83
C GLY A 60 -1.72 -12.35 -9.62
N LYS A 61 -2.50 -12.16 -10.70
CA LYS A 61 -3.54 -11.13 -10.79
C LYS A 61 -4.53 -11.15 -9.63
N GLN A 62 -4.97 -12.35 -9.24
CA GLN A 62 -5.94 -12.48 -8.16
C GLN A 62 -5.35 -12.05 -6.81
N GLY A 63 -4.14 -12.53 -6.47
CA GLY A 63 -3.46 -12.16 -5.23
C GLY A 63 -3.13 -10.66 -5.16
N ALA A 64 -2.73 -10.07 -6.28
CA ALA A 64 -2.49 -8.63 -6.39
C ALA A 64 -3.76 -7.82 -6.15
N MET A 65 -4.90 -8.22 -6.75
CA MET A 65 -6.17 -7.54 -6.55
C MET A 65 -6.71 -7.68 -5.13
N ASP A 66 -6.47 -8.82 -4.46
CA ASP A 66 -6.85 -9.01 -3.07
C ASP A 66 -5.97 -8.17 -2.13
N ALA A 67 -4.67 -8.05 -2.42
CA ALA A 67 -3.78 -7.12 -1.74
C ALA A 67 -4.19 -5.66 -1.96
N LYS A 68 -4.61 -5.28 -3.17
CA LYS A 68 -5.12 -3.94 -3.49
C LYS A 68 -6.33 -3.59 -2.62
N LYS A 69 -7.33 -4.46 -2.57
CA LYS A 69 -8.53 -4.27 -1.73
C LYS A 69 -8.16 -4.14 -0.25
N MET A 70 -7.22 -4.97 0.20
CA MET A 70 -6.70 -4.93 1.56
C MET A 70 -6.05 -3.58 1.87
N MET A 71 -5.13 -3.10 1.02
CA MET A 71 -4.46 -1.81 1.21
C MET A 71 -5.44 -0.64 1.14
N LEU A 72 -6.41 -0.64 0.22
CA LEU A 72 -7.46 0.39 0.15
C LEU A 72 -8.30 0.42 1.44
N ARG A 73 -8.57 -0.73 2.05
CA ARG A 73 -9.26 -0.80 3.34
C ARG A 73 -8.41 -0.21 4.46
N GLU A 74 -7.11 -0.46 4.49
CA GLU A 74 -6.22 0.17 5.49
C GLU A 74 -6.10 1.68 5.25
N LEU A 75 -5.98 2.13 3.99
CA LEU A 75 -5.96 3.55 3.66
C LEU A 75 -7.19 4.27 4.24
N ARG A 76 -8.39 3.71 4.06
CA ARG A 76 -9.62 4.29 4.63
C ARG A 76 -9.62 4.35 6.16
N ARG A 77 -8.95 3.42 6.85
CA ARG A 77 -8.84 3.43 8.31
C ARG A 77 -7.87 4.51 8.80
N HIS A 78 -6.78 4.71 8.09
CA HIS A 78 -5.72 5.66 8.46
C HIS A 78 -5.91 7.05 7.83
N ALA A 79 -6.84 7.22 6.90
CA ALA A 79 -7.24 8.49 6.30
C ALA A 79 -8.78 8.59 6.18
N PRO A 80 -9.51 8.55 7.31
CA PRO A 80 -10.98 8.62 7.31
C PRO A 80 -11.53 9.89 6.66
N GLU A 81 -10.79 11.00 6.74
CA GLU A 81 -11.10 12.27 6.07
C GLU A 81 -11.13 12.18 4.54
N TYR A 82 -10.52 11.15 3.96
CA TYR A 82 -10.42 10.91 2.53
C TYR A 82 -11.34 9.77 2.06
N ALA A 83 -12.12 9.18 2.97
CA ALA A 83 -12.98 8.03 2.66
C ALA A 83 -14.09 8.36 1.66
N GLU A 84 -14.59 9.61 1.64
CA GLU A 84 -15.65 10.06 0.73
C GLU A 84 -15.20 10.13 -0.73
N THR A 85 -13.92 10.39 -0.98
CA THR A 85 -13.31 10.43 -2.33
C THR A 85 -12.89 9.07 -2.87
N LEU A 86 -12.94 8.02 -2.05
CA LEU A 86 -12.55 6.65 -2.40
C LEU A 86 -13.77 5.76 -2.73
N GLY A 87 -14.94 6.37 -2.90
CA GLY A 87 -16.22 5.72 -3.22
C GLY A 87 -16.34 5.33 -4.68
#